data_AF-A0A0D7BF75-F1
#
_entry.id   AF-A0A0D7BF75-F1
#
_cell.length_a   1.000
_cell.length_b   1.000
_cell.length_c   1.000
_cell.angle_alpha   90.00
_cell.angle_beta   90.00
_cell.angle_gamma   90.00
#
_symmetry.space_group_name_H-M   'P 1'
#
loop_
_entity.id
_entity.type
_entity.pdbx_description
1 polymer ?
#
loop_
_entity_poly.entity_id
_entity_poly.type
_entity_poly.pdbx_seq_one_letter_code
_entity_poly.pdbx_strand_id
1 'polypeptide(L)'
;PEHIPRPANAWMIFRGEWAKNNATGRKRTGKGRPGSMSTKASHTWHEFSDREKAVYYARAKDAAKKHAEKYPGWVYHPRRTQT
;
A
#
# COMPACT_ATOMS: atom_id res chain seq x y z
N PRO A 1 -0.47 -17.95 -17.51
CA PRO A 1 -0.67 -16.49 -17.43
C PRO A 1 -0.13 -15.93 -16.11
N GLU A 2 0.91 -15.11 -16.20
CA GLU A 2 1.52 -14.46 -15.04
C GLU A 2 0.57 -13.35 -14.52
N HIS A 3 0.22 -13.41 -13.23
CA HIS A 3 -0.70 -12.44 -12.64
C HIS A 3 0.00 -11.09 -12.44
N ILE A 4 -0.48 -10.06 -13.15
CA ILE A 4 -0.02 -8.69 -12.96
C ILE A 4 -0.78 -8.07 -11.77
N PRO A 5 -0.08 -7.72 -10.66
CA PRO A 5 -0.71 -7.13 -9.49
C PRO A 5 -1.14 -5.69 -9.77
N ARG A 6 -2.10 -5.18 -9.00
CA ARG A 6 -2.54 -3.79 -9.10
C ARG A 6 -1.40 -2.81 -8.76
N PRO A 7 -1.35 -1.63 -9.38
CA PRO A 7 -0.47 -0.57 -8.90
C PRO A 7 -0.85 -0.17 -7.47
N ALA A 8 0.17 0.11 -6.65
CA ALA A 8 -0.02 0.50 -5.26
C ALA A 8 -0.65 1.91 -5.15
N ASN A 9 -1.70 2.04 -4.33
CA ASN A 9 -2.26 3.35 -3.98
C ASN A 9 -1.42 4.03 -2.87
N ALA A 10 -1.75 5.30 -2.57
CA ALA A 10 -1.00 6.11 -1.60
C ALA A 10 -0.90 5.44 -0.22
N TRP A 11 -2.01 4.87 0.26
CA TRP A 11 -2.07 4.14 1.53
C TRP A 11 -1.18 2.90 1.55
N MET A 12 -1.16 2.11 0.47
CA MET A 12 -0.32 0.91 0.38
C MET A 12 1.17 1.25 0.40
N ILE A 13 1.56 2.38 -0.23
CA ILE A 13 2.93 2.90 -0.18
C ILE A 13 3.28 3.33 1.24
N PHE A 14 2.46 4.18 1.86
CA PHE A 14 2.65 4.64 3.22
C PHE A 14 2.75 3.49 4.22
N ARG A 15 1.81 2.54 4.19
CA ARG A 15 1.78 1.40 5.10
C ARG A 15 3.04 0.55 4.97
N GLY A 16 3.57 0.38 3.76
CA GLY A 16 4.84 -0.32 3.52
C GLY A 16 6.03 0.39 4.16
N GLU A 17 6.11 1.72 4.06
CA GLU A 17 7.16 2.53 4.69
C GLU A 17 7.00 2.55 6.22
N TRP A 18 5.79 2.80 6.71
CA TRP A 18 5.48 2.80 8.14
C TRP A 18 5.83 1.45 8.77
N ALA A 19 5.49 0.34 8.11
CA ALA A 19 5.84 -1.00 8.59
C ALA A 19 7.36 -1.21 8.64
N LYS A 20 8.13 -0.75 7.65
CA LYS A 20 9.60 -0.82 7.68
C LYS A 20 10.18 -0.01 8.84
N ASN A 21 9.69 1.21 9.04
CA ASN A 21 10.17 2.10 10.10
C ASN A 21 9.81 1.62 11.51
N ASN A 22 8.68 0.91 11.66
CA ASN A 22 8.22 0.38 12.95
C ASN A 22 8.64 -1.08 13.20
N ALA A 23 9.20 -1.77 12.19
CA ALA A 23 9.71 -3.14 12.32
C ALA A 23 11.13 -3.20 12.90
N THR A 24 11.90 -2.11 12.86
CA THR A 24 13.31 -2.07 13.29
C THR A 24 13.51 -2.23 14.81
N GLY A 25 12.47 -2.05 15.64
CA GLY A 25 12.55 -2.20 17.10
C GLY A 25 12.00 -3.51 17.66
N ARG A 26 11.34 -4.34 16.85
CA ARG A 26 10.80 -5.64 17.29
C ARG A 26 11.44 -6.72 16.46
N LYS A 27 12.32 -7.52 17.10
CA LYS A 27 12.69 -8.85 16.59
C LYS A 27 11.40 -9.49 16.07
N ARG A 28 11.42 -10.03 14.85
CA ARG A 28 10.35 -10.83 14.26
C ARG A 28 10.09 -12.07 15.12
N THR A 29 9.55 -11.88 16.32
CA THR A 29 8.89 -12.94 17.06
C THR A 29 7.61 -13.20 16.29
N GLY A 30 7.53 -14.41 15.73
CA GLY A 30 6.45 -14.81 14.85
C GLY A 30 5.08 -14.43 15.40
N LYS A 31 4.14 -14.14 14.49
CA LYS A 31 2.72 -13.95 14.78
C LYS A 31 2.31 -12.62 15.44
N GLY A 32 3.04 -11.53 15.20
CA GLY A 32 2.47 -10.19 15.38
C GLY A 32 1.28 -10.01 14.42
N ARG A 33 0.04 -10.20 14.91
CA ARG A 33 -1.20 -10.14 14.12
C ARG A 33 -1.18 -8.91 13.18
N PRO A 34 -1.32 -9.10 11.85
CA PRO A 34 -1.36 -8.00 10.88
C PRO A 34 -2.38 -6.90 11.20
N GLY A 35 -3.45 -7.24 11.93
CA GLY A 35 -4.46 -6.31 12.40
C GLY A 35 -3.87 -5.16 13.24
N SER A 36 -3.05 -5.46 14.25
CA SER A 36 -2.53 -4.44 15.17
C SER A 36 -1.67 -3.38 14.47
N MET A 37 -0.80 -3.79 13.55
CA MET A 37 0.07 -2.86 12.82
C MET A 37 -0.69 -2.03 11.80
N SER A 38 -1.66 -2.64 11.10
CA SER A 38 -2.45 -1.94 10.10
C SER A 38 -3.40 -0.93 10.75
N THR A 39 -3.97 -1.28 11.91
CA THR A 39 -4.75 -0.35 12.73
C THR A 39 -3.90 0.86 13.14
N LYS A 40 -2.71 0.64 13.71
CA LYS A 40 -1.82 1.76 14.11
C LYS A 40 -1.41 2.65 12.94
N ALA A 41 -1.00 2.05 11.83
CA ALA A 41 -0.70 2.79 10.61
C ALA A 41 -1.92 3.60 10.15
N SER A 42 -3.14 3.06 10.31
CA SER A 42 -4.36 3.73 9.88
C SER A 42 -4.60 4.96 10.74
N HIS A 43 -4.42 4.89 12.06
CA HIS A 43 -4.49 6.05 12.93
C HIS A 43 -3.48 7.14 12.49
N THR A 44 -2.22 6.79 12.32
CA THR A 44 -1.18 7.74 11.87
C THR A 44 -1.52 8.38 10.52
N TRP A 45 -2.07 7.61 9.58
CA TRP A 45 -2.47 8.16 8.28
C TRP A 45 -3.63 9.15 8.38
N HIS A 46 -4.59 8.92 9.27
CA HIS A 46 -5.67 9.89 9.47
C HIS A 46 -5.16 11.19 10.11
N GLU A 47 -4.14 11.11 10.96
CA GLU A 47 -3.49 12.27 11.60
C GLU A 47 -2.66 13.13 10.62
N PHE A 48 -2.20 12.55 9.50
CA PHE A 48 -1.44 13.31 8.50
C PHE A 48 -2.29 14.41 7.86
N SER A 49 -1.69 15.60 7.72
CA SER A 49 -2.22 16.68 6.92
C SER A 49 -2.26 16.31 5.43
N ASP A 50 -3.06 17.04 4.65
CA ASP A 50 -3.12 16.83 3.20
C ASP A 50 -1.78 17.06 2.53
N ARG A 51 -0.96 17.96 3.07
CA ARG A 51 0.41 18.21 2.60
C ARG A 51 1.31 17.01 2.82
N GLU A 52 1.22 16.34 3.97
CA GLU A 52 1.97 15.12 4.24
C GLU A 52 1.47 13.96 3.38
N LYS A 53 0.16 13.84 3.17
CA LYS A 53 -0.41 12.83 2.27
C LYS A 53 -0.04 13.08 0.80
N ALA A 54 0.18 14.34 0.41
CA ALA A 54 0.48 14.73 -0.97
C ALA A 54 1.69 13.99 -1.55
N VAL A 55 2.73 13.73 -0.76
CA VAL A 55 3.90 12.96 -1.22
C VAL A 55 3.52 11.53 -1.60
N TYR A 56 2.63 10.90 -0.84
CA TYR A 56 2.16 9.54 -1.09
C TYR A 56 1.19 9.49 -2.28
N TYR A 57 0.35 10.51 -2.45
CA TYR A 57 -0.48 10.65 -3.65
C TYR A 57 0.37 10.84 -4.91
N ALA A 58 1.43 11.65 -4.85
CA ALA A 58 2.35 11.83 -5.97
C ALA A 58 3.05 10.51 -6.33
N ARG A 59 3.56 9.77 -5.32
CA ARG A 59 4.16 8.44 -5.52
C ARG A 59 3.16 7.42 -6.10
N ALA A 60 1.90 7.46 -5.66
CA ALA A 60 0.86 6.58 -6.20
C ALA A 60 0.54 6.90 -7.67
N LYS A 61 0.51 8.19 -8.05
CA LYS A 61 0.35 8.61 -9.45
C LYS A 61 1.51 8.12 -10.32
N ASP A 62 2.74 8.26 -9.84
CA ASP A 62 3.93 7.75 -10.53
C ASP A 62 3.92 6.23 -10.66
N ALA A 63 3.54 5.50 -9.61
CA ALA A 63 3.39 4.05 -9.65
C ALA A 63 2.32 3.60 -10.67
N ALA A 64 1.19 4.29 -10.73
CA ALA A 64 0.14 4.03 -11.71
C ALA A 64 0.63 4.30 -13.14
N LYS A 65 1.36 5.41 -13.36
CA LYS A 65 1.95 5.76 -14.66
C LYS A 65 2.93 4.68 -15.12
N LYS A 66 3.90 4.31 -14.28
CA LYS A 66 4.89 3.26 -14.57
C LYS A 66 4.23 1.91 -14.85
N HIS A 67 3.16 1.59 -14.11
CA HIS A 67 2.41 0.37 -14.35
C HIS A 67 1.71 0.39 -15.72
N ALA A 68 1.11 1.51 -16.10
CA ALA A 68 0.46 1.67 -17.40
C ALA A 68 1.46 1.60 -18.57
N GLU A 69 2.65 2.19 -18.41
CA GLU A 69 3.75 2.11 -19.39
C GLU A 69 4.28 0.68 -19.52
N LYS A 70 4.44 -0.03 -18.40
CA LYS A 70 4.94 -1.42 -18.38
C LYS A 70 3.91 -2.43 -18.88
N TYR A 71 2.63 -2.18 -18.64
CA TYR A 71 1.52 -3.07 -18.98
C TYR A 71 0.42 -2.32 -19.74
N PRO A 72 0.67 -1.94 -21.01
CA PRO A 72 -0.32 -1.26 -21.82
C PRO A 72 -1.57 -2.14 -22.00
N GLY A 73 -2.75 -1.55 -21.85
CA GLY A 73 -4.03 -2.28 -21.95
C GLY A 73 -4.39 -3.12 -20.72
N TRP A 74 -3.61 -3.09 -19.64
CA TRP A 74 -3.98 -3.76 -18.40
C TRP A 74 -5.22 -3.13 -17.76
N VAL A 75 -6.18 -3.97 -17.38
CA VAL A 75 -7.40 -3.58 -16.68
C VAL A 75 -7.60 -4.50 -15.47
N TYR A 76 -8.06 -3.93 -14.37
CA TYR A 76 -8.37 -4.69 -13.16
C TYR A 76 -9.67 -5.48 -13.31
N HIS A 77 -9.57 -6.80 -13.19
CA HIS A 77 -10.71 -7.72 -13.22
C HIS A 77 -10.87 -8.39 -11.85
N PRO A 78 -11.73 -7.85 -10.96
CA PRO A 78 -11.97 -8.50 -9.66
C PRO A 78 -12.64 -9.85 -9.87
N ARG A 79 -12.16 -10.88 -9.18
CA ARG A 79 -12.92 -12.13 -9.04
C ARG A 79 -14.15 -11.83 -8.19
N ARG A 80 -15.34 -12.00 -8.75
CA ARG A 80 -16.58 -11.95 -7.96
C ARG A 80 -16.56 -13.13 -6.99
N THR A 81 -16.59 -12.84 -5.70
CA THR A 81 -16.88 -13.85 -4.69
C THR A 81 -18.36 -14.20 -4.82
N GLN A 82 -18.67 -15.44 -5.21
CA GLN A 82 -20.03 -15.96 -5.02
C GLN A 82 -20.27 -15.96 -3.51
N THR A 83 -21.22 -15.14 -3.07
CA THR A 83 -21.59 -15.00 -1.66
C THR A 83 -22.78 -15.88 -1.39
#